data_AF-A0A443SKH4-F1
#
_entry.id   AF-A0A443SKH4-F1
#
_cell.length_a   1.000
_cell.length_b   1.000
_cell.length_c   1.000
_cell.angle_alpha   90.00
_cell.angle_beta   90.00
_cell.angle_gamma   90.00
#
_symmetry.space_group_name_H-M   'P 1'
#
loop_
_entity.id
_entity.type
_entity.pdbx_description
1 polymer ?
#
loop_
_entity_poly.entity_id
_entity_poly.type
_entity_poly.pdbx_seq_one_letter_code
_entity_poly.pdbx_strand_id
1 'polypeptide(L)'
;MDSEWIRVKEPLRKEEKMFINLKTGECLWEPPFNVKRIRESQEQWWELFDERTNRFYYYNSTTMETKWEKPKGSESSLIIIPLHKLKIMKNQTKPQTKEDKQIQTIETLKVLIDNETQTEEQYLWQHHHPYSIYATTNDEGKNSLKDYLISEARFAELYAKENIKRHIKKGGVNLLLKRKESMKGMLIWTKNSIKQPMIATLLSLGNEMKQDAIQCFKLIQEYCGDRENLEKKDSLLIIHELITKCVMKGVCLRDEIFVQLCRQTTSNPSDESCRKGLQLIAICLFYFGPSSKFAPYLTSFLMKHKLNDDQVIKVAQNKLEKRINLMKNGSTNYGGKHGEHLIEMSGFTKKPSSNLKELQMIIDAIESGEFGWFGESLQSTVSKQLDKQRKLPWIQVELSEIILKLNGLQSEGIFRIGPDFEEMSSIRLQIDCKQMNSIQFDVNDDVNIYASLLKQWFRELYSPLIPYELYEHCLRHCESPEQATNIVLNQLPLINKLSLGYLIRFLQVFAAQKNVLKTKMDENNLSMVWSPNILRSPIMTTSATASSITTSTSLFENTRKEMLFIKTLIKHLNTSFIQGII
;
A
#
# COMPACT_ATOMS: atom_id res chain seq x y z
N MET A 1 -9.92 -15.36 46.37
CA MET A 1 -9.07 -16.14 45.45
C MET A 1 -8.13 -15.17 44.78
N ASP A 2 -6.84 -15.36 45.00
CA ASP A 2 -5.78 -14.50 44.49
C ASP A 2 -5.83 -14.39 42.98
N SER A 3 -5.52 -13.21 42.46
CA SER A 3 -5.38 -13.04 41.02
C SER A 3 -4.18 -13.83 40.51
N GLU A 4 -4.43 -14.67 39.51
CA GLU A 4 -3.46 -15.54 38.83
C GLU A 4 -2.68 -14.79 37.73
N TRP A 5 -2.98 -13.50 37.52
CA TRP A 5 -2.25 -12.62 36.62
C TRP A 5 -1.08 -11.95 37.33
N ILE A 6 0.11 -12.11 36.73
CA ILE A 6 1.35 -11.47 37.20
C ILE A 6 1.84 -10.44 36.18
N ARG A 7 2.42 -9.34 36.69
CA ARG A 7 3.14 -8.36 35.86
C ARG A 7 4.63 -8.70 35.83
N VAL A 8 5.15 -8.94 34.64
CA VAL A 8 6.50 -9.46 34.39
C VAL A 8 7.32 -8.47 33.59
N LYS A 9 8.61 -8.33 33.93
CA LYS A 9 9.57 -7.56 33.11
C LYS A 9 10.18 -8.47 32.04
N GLU A 10 10.17 -8.03 30.79
CA GLU A 10 10.77 -8.82 29.71
C GLU A 10 12.31 -8.81 29.80
N PRO A 11 12.98 -9.98 29.73
CA PRO A 11 14.45 -10.04 29.82
C PRO A 11 15.21 -9.28 28.73
N LEU A 12 14.61 -9.16 27.54
CA LEU A 12 15.24 -8.59 26.34
C LEU A 12 14.95 -7.10 26.14
N ARG A 13 13.90 -6.56 26.78
CA ARG A 13 13.48 -5.16 26.68
C ARG A 13 13.27 -4.58 28.07
N LYS A 14 14.29 -3.90 28.57
CA LYS A 14 14.39 -3.48 29.99
C LYS A 14 13.27 -2.55 30.48
N GLU A 15 12.53 -1.90 29.58
CA GLU A 15 11.46 -0.92 29.92
C GLU A 15 10.03 -1.43 29.67
N GLU A 16 9.85 -2.55 28.96
CA GLU A 16 8.52 -3.08 28.64
C GLU A 16 8.06 -4.11 29.68
N LYS A 17 6.82 -3.97 30.15
CA LYS A 17 6.18 -4.89 31.10
C LYS A 17 5.06 -5.65 30.39
N MET A 18 4.98 -6.95 30.62
CA MET A 18 3.92 -7.82 30.09
C MET A 18 3.11 -8.46 31.22
N PHE A 19 1.90 -8.92 30.92
CA PHE A 19 1.01 -9.61 31.85
C PHE A 19 0.87 -11.08 31.47
N ILE A 20 1.10 -11.98 32.43
CA ILE A 20 1.04 -13.42 32.20
C ILE A 20 0.05 -14.05 33.19
N ASN A 21 -0.85 -14.89 32.69
CA ASN A 21 -1.69 -15.74 33.53
C ASN A 21 -1.00 -17.09 33.75
N LEU A 22 -0.65 -17.39 35.00
CA LEU A 22 0.12 -18.60 35.33
C LEU A 22 -0.68 -19.90 35.19
N LYS A 23 -2.01 -19.83 35.08
CA LYS A 23 -2.89 -21.00 34.94
C LYS A 23 -3.27 -21.28 33.50
N THR A 24 -3.52 -20.24 32.70
CA THR A 24 -3.92 -20.40 31.29
C THR A 24 -2.74 -20.34 30.31
N GLY A 25 -1.61 -19.77 30.73
CA GLY A 25 -0.48 -19.52 29.83
C GLY A 25 -0.70 -18.33 28.88
N GLU A 26 -1.75 -17.54 29.10
CA GLU A 26 -2.07 -16.37 28.30
C GLU A 26 -1.12 -15.20 28.61
N CYS A 27 -0.69 -14.49 27.56
CA CYS A 27 0.22 -13.35 27.65
C CYS A 27 -0.40 -12.13 26.96
N LEU A 28 -0.43 -10.99 27.66
CA LEU A 28 -0.94 -9.72 27.13
C LEU A 28 0.11 -8.61 27.32
N TRP A 29 0.14 -7.69 26.38
CA TRP A 29 0.95 -6.47 26.46
C TRP A 29 0.20 -5.30 27.10
N GLU A 30 -1.11 -5.39 27.18
CA GLU A 30 -1.99 -4.45 27.89
C GLU A 30 -2.58 -5.13 29.14
N PRO A 31 -2.93 -4.37 30.20
CA PRO A 31 -3.51 -4.94 31.40
C PRO A 31 -4.87 -5.60 31.09
N PRO A 32 -5.13 -6.82 31.60
CA PRO A 32 -6.38 -7.53 31.34
C PRO A 32 -7.60 -6.79 31.92
N PHE A 33 -8.67 -6.69 31.14
CA PHE A 33 -9.94 -6.06 31.55
C PHE A 33 -10.60 -6.83 32.72
N ASN A 34 -11.16 -6.11 33.70
CA ASN A 34 -11.90 -6.64 34.86
C ASN A 34 -11.12 -7.50 35.87
N VAL A 35 -9.79 -7.46 35.89
CA VAL A 35 -8.98 -8.18 36.89
C VAL A 35 -8.76 -7.31 38.15
N LYS A 36 -9.33 -7.72 39.29
CA LYS A 36 -9.36 -6.91 40.54
C LYS A 36 -8.00 -6.70 41.22
N ARG A 37 -7.00 -7.55 40.97
CA ARG A 37 -5.64 -7.44 41.55
C ARG A 37 -4.65 -7.98 40.54
N ILE A 38 -3.46 -7.42 40.37
CA ILE A 38 -2.39 -8.04 39.56
C ILE A 38 -1.20 -8.21 40.48
N ARG A 39 -0.65 -9.42 40.55
CA ARG A 39 0.50 -9.70 41.41
C ARG A 39 1.78 -9.16 40.77
N GLU A 40 2.59 -8.45 41.55
CA GLU A 40 3.89 -7.95 41.13
C GLU A 40 4.88 -8.10 42.29
N SER A 41 6.10 -8.52 41.96
CA SER A 41 7.23 -8.52 42.88
C SER A 41 8.45 -7.86 42.23
N GLN A 42 9.31 -7.29 43.07
CA GLN A 42 10.65 -6.82 42.68
C GLN A 42 11.62 -7.99 42.45
N GLU A 43 11.35 -9.17 43.01
CA GLU A 43 12.19 -10.36 42.89
C GLU A 43 11.51 -11.40 41.98
N GLN A 44 11.86 -11.39 40.69
CA GLN A 44 11.29 -12.26 39.65
C GLN A 44 12.35 -13.18 39.06
N TRP A 45 12.03 -14.47 39.00
CA TRP A 45 12.90 -15.49 38.45
C TRP A 45 12.19 -16.27 37.34
N TRP A 46 12.89 -16.53 36.25
CA TRP A 46 12.44 -17.37 35.14
C TRP A 46 12.96 -18.78 35.34
N GLU A 47 12.07 -19.75 35.48
CA GLU A 47 12.42 -21.17 35.48
C GLU A 47 12.47 -21.67 34.02
N LEU A 48 13.67 -22.01 33.59
CA LEU A 48 14.04 -22.40 32.25
C LEU A 48 14.52 -23.86 32.28
N PHE A 49 14.33 -24.58 31.18
CA PHE A 49 14.74 -25.98 31.08
C PHE A 49 15.94 -26.09 30.14
N ASP A 50 17.05 -26.65 30.61
CA ASP A 50 18.21 -26.96 29.77
C ASP A 50 18.08 -28.40 29.25
N GLU A 51 17.83 -28.54 27.95
CA GLU A 51 17.66 -29.82 27.27
C GLU A 51 18.94 -30.66 27.26
N ARG A 52 20.13 -30.04 27.35
CA ARG A 52 21.42 -30.73 27.30
C ARG A 52 21.75 -31.44 28.62
N THR A 53 21.37 -30.84 29.74
CA THR A 53 21.59 -31.40 31.09
C THR A 53 20.32 -32.01 31.70
N ASN A 54 19.19 -31.89 31.00
CA ASN A 54 17.87 -32.38 31.38
C ASN A 54 17.42 -31.88 32.77
N ARG A 55 17.73 -30.62 33.08
CA ARG A 55 17.48 -30.00 34.38
C ARG A 55 16.97 -28.57 34.23
N PHE A 56 16.21 -28.12 35.23
CA PHE A 56 15.78 -26.72 35.32
C PHE A 56 16.90 -25.84 35.89
N TYR A 57 16.97 -24.61 35.39
CA TYR A 57 17.76 -23.52 35.95
C TYR A 57 16.92 -22.25 36.05
N TYR A 58 17.33 -21.34 36.94
CA TYR A 58 16.58 -20.16 37.31
C TYR A 58 17.39 -18.91 36.95
N TYR A 59 16.77 -17.99 36.22
CA TYR A 59 17.39 -16.76 35.78
C TYR A 59 16.65 -15.53 36.30
N ASN A 60 17.36 -14.61 36.93
CA ASN A 60 16.80 -13.34 37.39
C ASN A 60 17.12 -12.24 36.37
N SER A 61 16.09 -11.72 35.68
CA SER A 61 16.27 -10.68 34.65
C SER A 61 16.59 -9.29 35.22
N THR A 62 16.45 -9.09 36.54
CA THR A 62 16.79 -7.84 37.22
C THR A 62 18.24 -7.85 37.70
N THR A 63 18.70 -8.93 38.35
CA THR A 63 20.06 -9.05 38.86
C THR A 63 21.04 -9.69 37.87
N MET A 64 20.54 -10.24 36.76
CA MET A 64 21.31 -10.99 35.75
C MET A 64 21.95 -12.29 36.27
N GLU A 65 21.50 -12.78 37.42
CA GLU A 65 22.04 -13.98 38.04
C GLU A 65 21.37 -15.26 37.49
N THR A 66 22.17 -16.31 37.28
CA THR A 66 21.69 -17.65 36.90
C THR A 66 22.10 -18.68 37.95
N LYS A 67 21.13 -19.48 38.43
CA LYS A 67 21.34 -20.50 39.45
C LYS A 67 20.69 -21.82 39.04
N TRP A 68 21.31 -22.93 39.41
CA TRP A 68 20.74 -24.27 39.21
C TRP A 68 19.80 -24.69 40.36
N GLU A 69 19.91 -24.03 41.51
CA GLU A 69 19.03 -24.27 42.66
C GLU A 69 17.82 -23.34 42.64
N LYS A 70 16.65 -23.86 43.04
CA LYS A 70 15.41 -23.09 43.10
C LYS A 70 15.51 -21.98 44.16
N PRO A 71 15.30 -20.70 43.79
CA PRO A 71 15.33 -19.59 44.75
C PRO A 71 14.33 -19.82 45.89
N LYS A 72 14.77 -19.58 47.13
CA LYS A 72 13.96 -19.72 48.35
C LYS A 72 13.63 -18.34 48.91
N GLY A 73 12.34 -18.04 49.10
CA GLY A 73 11.85 -16.78 49.64
C GLY A 73 10.40 -16.90 50.09
N SER A 74 9.85 -15.87 50.74
CA SER A 74 8.44 -15.87 51.14
C SER A 74 7.53 -15.84 49.91
N GLU A 75 6.45 -16.63 49.89
CA GLU A 75 5.52 -16.74 48.73
C GLU A 75 4.86 -15.40 48.35
N SER A 76 4.88 -14.42 49.26
CA SER A 76 4.34 -13.08 49.04
C SER A 76 5.32 -12.13 48.34
N SER A 77 6.63 -12.45 48.34
CA SER A 77 7.70 -11.57 47.85
C SER A 77 8.50 -12.17 46.70
N LEU A 78 8.36 -13.45 46.37
CA LEU A 78 9.08 -14.12 45.28
C LEU A 78 8.10 -14.59 44.19
N ILE A 79 8.36 -14.23 42.92
CA ILE A 79 7.60 -14.75 41.77
C ILE A 79 8.53 -15.59 40.88
N ILE A 80 8.18 -16.86 40.68
CA ILE A 80 8.85 -17.76 39.74
C ILE A 80 7.94 -17.99 38.53
N ILE A 81 8.45 -17.74 37.33
CA ILE A 81 7.74 -17.85 36.05
C ILE A 81 8.18 -19.16 35.36
N PRO A 82 7.34 -20.21 35.32
CA PRO A 82 7.71 -21.53 34.81
C PRO A 82 7.57 -21.59 33.29
N LEU A 83 8.55 -21.05 32.56
CA LEU A 83 8.44 -20.84 31.12
C LEU A 83 8.24 -22.15 30.33
N HIS A 84 8.92 -23.22 30.74
CA HIS A 84 8.76 -24.54 30.11
C HIS A 84 7.32 -25.07 30.26
N LYS A 85 6.74 -24.95 31.46
CA LYS A 85 5.34 -25.34 31.73
C LYS A 85 4.35 -24.48 30.93
N LEU A 86 4.54 -23.17 30.88
CA LEU A 86 3.67 -22.26 30.12
C LEU A 86 3.70 -22.58 28.61
N LYS A 87 4.86 -22.96 28.06
CA LYS A 87 4.99 -23.42 26.67
C LYS A 87 4.20 -24.72 26.42
N ILE A 88 4.27 -25.68 27.33
CA ILE A 88 3.50 -26.93 27.23
C ILE A 88 1.99 -26.66 27.30
N MET A 89 1.55 -25.81 28.23
CA MET A 89 0.14 -25.46 28.41
C MET A 89 -0.45 -24.75 27.19
N LYS A 90 0.32 -23.87 26.54
CA LYS A 90 -0.06 -23.23 25.27
C LYS A 90 -0.19 -24.22 24.10
N ASN A 91 0.60 -25.29 24.11
CA ASN A 91 0.53 -26.35 23.09
C ASN A 91 -0.59 -27.36 23.36
N GLN A 92 -0.98 -27.55 24.63
CA GLN A 92 -2.08 -28.45 25.04
C GLN A 92 -3.48 -27.78 24.96
N THR A 93 -3.56 -26.46 24.77
CA THR A 93 -4.83 -25.70 24.66
C THR A 93 -5.28 -25.42 23.20
N LYS A 94 -5.19 -26.44 22.34
CA LYS A 94 -5.96 -26.54 21.08
C LYS A 94 -6.49 -27.98 20.93
N PRO A 95 -7.71 -28.23 20.39
CA PRO A 95 -8.96 -27.45 20.43
C PRO A 95 -10.20 -28.34 20.78
N GLN A 96 -11.24 -27.77 21.40
CA GLN A 96 -12.61 -28.33 21.35
C GLN A 96 -13.63 -27.19 21.11
N THR A 97 -14.49 -27.45 20.13
CA THR A 97 -15.68 -26.75 19.58
C THR A 97 -15.99 -25.28 19.96
N LYS A 98 -16.11 -24.45 18.90
CA LYS A 98 -16.58 -23.05 18.93
C LYS A 98 -18.07 -22.89 19.27
N GLU A 99 -18.85 -23.95 19.26
CA GLU A 99 -20.31 -23.91 19.43
C GLU A 99 -20.73 -23.64 20.89
N ASP A 100 -20.02 -24.16 21.89
CA ASP A 100 -20.44 -23.98 23.29
C ASP A 100 -20.13 -22.58 23.85
N LYS A 101 -19.10 -21.90 23.32
CA LYS A 101 -18.85 -20.48 23.65
C LYS A 101 -19.86 -19.53 22.99
N GLN A 102 -20.49 -19.95 21.90
CA GLN A 102 -21.54 -19.18 21.25
C GLN A 102 -22.83 -19.24 22.05
N ILE A 103 -23.22 -20.39 22.61
CA ILE A 103 -24.51 -20.53 23.33
C ILE A 103 -24.55 -19.67 24.61
N GLN A 104 -23.46 -19.61 25.39
CA GLN A 104 -23.42 -18.83 26.63
C GLN A 104 -23.30 -17.30 26.39
N THR A 105 -22.66 -16.92 25.28
CA THR A 105 -22.57 -15.51 24.86
C THR A 105 -23.86 -15.05 24.17
N ILE A 106 -24.55 -15.94 23.43
CA ILE A 106 -25.83 -15.66 22.76
C ILE A 106 -26.97 -15.53 23.78
N GLU A 107 -26.99 -16.31 24.87
CA GLU A 107 -28.00 -16.12 25.93
C GLU A 107 -27.79 -14.81 26.70
N THR A 108 -26.52 -14.42 26.93
CA THR A 108 -26.20 -13.12 27.56
C THR A 108 -26.48 -11.94 26.61
N LEU A 109 -26.26 -12.12 25.30
CA LEU A 109 -26.56 -11.11 24.28
C LEU A 109 -28.06 -11.02 23.96
N LYS A 110 -28.84 -12.10 24.04
CA LYS A 110 -30.31 -12.05 23.87
C LYS A 110 -30.97 -11.17 24.93
N VAL A 111 -30.51 -11.25 26.19
CA VAL A 111 -31.01 -10.39 27.29
C VAL A 111 -30.62 -8.90 27.09
N LEU A 112 -29.54 -8.63 26.36
CA LEU A 112 -29.10 -7.26 26.03
C LEU A 112 -29.72 -6.72 24.73
N ILE A 113 -30.08 -7.59 23.78
CA ILE A 113 -30.66 -7.24 22.47
C ILE A 113 -32.16 -6.92 22.59
N ASP A 114 -32.88 -7.48 23.56
CA ASP A 114 -34.31 -7.17 23.76
C ASP A 114 -34.57 -5.73 24.24
N ASN A 115 -33.54 -4.93 24.54
CA ASN A 115 -33.70 -3.59 25.12
C ASN A 115 -33.16 -2.41 24.29
N GLU A 116 -32.58 -2.59 23.12
CA GLU A 116 -32.18 -1.44 22.29
C GLU A 116 -32.52 -1.66 20.81
N THR A 117 -33.45 -0.84 20.31
CA THR A 117 -33.85 -0.75 18.91
C THR A 117 -32.63 -0.51 18.00
N GLN A 118 -32.22 -1.53 17.26
CA GLN A 118 -31.21 -1.41 16.21
C GLN A 118 -31.77 -0.67 14.99
N THR A 119 -31.14 0.45 14.64
CA THR A 119 -31.36 1.16 13.36
C THR A 119 -30.58 0.50 12.22
N GLU A 120 -31.15 0.49 11.01
CA GLU A 120 -30.62 -0.10 9.76
C GLU A 120 -29.12 0.18 9.46
N GLU A 121 -28.55 1.26 9.99
CA GLU A 121 -27.14 1.64 9.82
C GLU A 121 -26.13 0.61 10.38
N GLN A 122 -26.48 -0.15 11.42
CA GLN A 122 -25.58 -1.17 11.99
C GLN A 122 -25.59 -2.50 11.23
N TYR A 123 -26.68 -2.81 10.52
CA TYR A 123 -26.78 -4.01 9.68
C TYR A 123 -25.85 -3.94 8.46
N LEU A 124 -25.76 -2.75 7.85
CA LEU A 124 -24.87 -2.46 6.71
C LEU A 124 -23.37 -2.62 7.06
N TRP A 125 -22.99 -2.39 8.32
CA TRP A 125 -21.59 -2.43 8.80
C TRP A 125 -21.00 -3.85 8.82
N GLN A 126 -21.83 -4.87 9.06
CA GLN A 126 -21.35 -6.25 9.20
C GLN A 126 -21.31 -7.03 7.88
N HIS A 127 -22.02 -6.57 6.84
CA HIS A 127 -22.32 -7.40 5.65
C HIS A 127 -21.78 -6.86 4.31
N HIS A 128 -21.23 -5.64 4.25
CA HIS A 128 -20.63 -5.09 3.03
C HIS A 128 -19.12 -4.87 3.16
N HIS A 129 -18.32 -5.78 2.59
CA HIS A 129 -16.92 -5.53 2.25
C HIS A 129 -16.87 -4.53 1.07
N PRO A 130 -16.19 -3.37 1.17
CA PRO A 130 -16.30 -2.28 0.18
C PRO A 130 -15.60 -2.54 -1.16
N TYR A 131 -15.21 -3.77 -1.48
CA TYR A 131 -14.56 -4.12 -2.75
C TYR A 131 -15.42 -4.97 -3.69
N SER A 132 -16.73 -5.14 -3.43
CA SER A 132 -17.55 -6.08 -4.20
C SER A 132 -18.46 -5.51 -5.30
N ILE A 133 -18.34 -4.25 -5.73
CA ILE A 133 -19.29 -3.69 -6.70
C ILE A 133 -18.59 -2.84 -7.77
N TYR A 134 -17.88 -3.49 -8.68
CA TYR A 134 -17.64 -2.99 -10.05
C TYR A 134 -17.52 -4.17 -11.01
N ALA A 135 -18.64 -4.79 -11.33
CA ALA A 135 -18.78 -5.65 -12.51
C ALA A 135 -20.26 -5.87 -12.84
N THR A 136 -20.99 -4.80 -13.17
CA THR A 136 -22.18 -4.91 -14.02
C THR A 136 -22.28 -3.66 -14.89
N THR A 137 -21.84 -3.81 -16.14
CA THR A 137 -22.26 -2.93 -17.23
C THR A 137 -23.76 -3.12 -17.42
N ASN A 138 -24.56 -2.07 -17.24
CA ASN A 138 -25.86 -1.93 -17.89
C ASN A 138 -26.02 -0.47 -18.36
N ASP A 139 -26.63 -0.31 -19.52
CA ASP A 139 -26.55 0.80 -20.49
C ASP A 139 -27.06 2.20 -20.09
N GLU A 140 -27.09 2.58 -18.81
CA GLU A 140 -27.56 3.92 -18.40
C GLU A 140 -26.59 4.62 -17.44
N GLY A 141 -25.48 5.11 -18.00
CA GLY A 141 -24.35 5.75 -17.32
C GLY A 141 -24.59 7.08 -16.57
N LYS A 142 -25.79 7.31 -16.02
CA LYS A 142 -26.09 8.52 -15.22
C LYS A 142 -26.48 8.27 -13.75
N ASN A 143 -26.98 7.08 -13.40
CA ASN A 143 -27.40 6.79 -12.02
C ASN A 143 -26.28 6.19 -11.14
N SER A 144 -25.34 5.41 -11.71
CA SER A 144 -24.23 4.79 -10.99
C SER A 144 -23.24 5.80 -10.36
N LEU A 145 -22.97 6.92 -11.02
CA LEU A 145 -22.03 7.92 -10.52
C LEU A 145 -22.57 8.65 -9.27
N LYS A 146 -23.89 8.90 -9.21
CA LYS A 146 -24.52 9.53 -8.04
C LYS A 146 -24.46 8.62 -6.82
N ASP A 147 -24.75 7.33 -6.98
CA ASP A 147 -24.72 6.36 -5.87
C ASP A 147 -23.28 6.09 -5.38
N TYR A 148 -22.31 6.11 -6.29
CA TYR A 148 -20.88 6.12 -5.94
C TYR A 148 -20.47 7.38 -5.16
N LEU A 149 -20.85 8.57 -5.64
CA LEU A 149 -20.53 9.84 -4.97
C LEU A 149 -21.18 9.95 -3.58
N ILE A 150 -22.37 9.35 -3.38
CA ILE A 150 -23.10 9.31 -2.10
C ILE A 150 -22.44 8.33 -1.11
N SER A 151 -22.05 7.12 -1.57
CA SER A 151 -21.34 6.16 -0.71
C SER A 151 -19.96 6.69 -0.29
N GLU A 152 -19.21 7.29 -1.20
CA GLU A 152 -17.91 7.89 -0.89
C GLU A 152 -17.99 9.15 -0.01
N ALA A 153 -19.04 9.97 -0.14
CA ALA A 153 -19.28 11.10 0.76
C ALA A 153 -19.44 10.63 2.22
N ARG A 154 -20.18 9.53 2.42
CA ARG A 154 -20.42 8.94 3.74
C ARG A 154 -19.11 8.40 4.34
N PHE A 155 -18.29 7.71 3.55
CA PHE A 155 -16.97 7.24 4.01
C PHE A 155 -16.02 8.38 4.37
N ALA A 156 -16.03 9.48 3.61
CA ALA A 156 -15.20 10.63 3.91
C ALA A 156 -15.60 11.29 5.24
N GLU A 157 -16.90 11.43 5.51
CA GLU A 157 -17.40 11.93 6.79
C GLU A 157 -17.11 10.98 7.95
N LEU A 158 -17.15 9.66 7.73
CA LEU A 158 -16.84 8.64 8.74
C LEU A 158 -15.36 8.62 9.11
N TYR A 159 -14.44 8.62 8.14
CA TYR A 159 -13.00 8.71 8.43
C TYR A 159 -12.68 9.97 9.24
N ALA A 160 -13.26 11.11 8.84
CA ALA A 160 -13.13 12.36 9.57
C ALA A 160 -13.70 12.25 11.01
N LYS A 161 -14.88 11.68 11.18
CA LYS A 161 -15.50 11.50 12.51
C LYS A 161 -14.69 10.58 13.44
N GLU A 162 -14.06 9.54 12.90
CA GLU A 162 -13.31 8.53 13.66
C GLU A 162 -11.86 8.91 13.96
N ASN A 163 -11.18 9.59 13.02
CA ASN A 163 -9.72 9.79 13.09
C ASN A 163 -9.31 11.24 13.36
N ILE A 164 -10.18 12.22 13.12
CA ILE A 164 -9.85 13.65 13.25
C ILE A 164 -10.33 14.19 14.60
N LYS A 165 -9.40 14.78 15.36
CA LYS A 165 -9.65 15.22 16.74
C LYS A 165 -10.41 16.55 16.79
N ARG A 166 -11.61 16.58 17.39
CA ARG A 166 -12.29 17.84 17.72
C ARG A 166 -11.44 18.70 18.67
N HIS A 167 -10.84 19.79 18.16
CA HIS A 167 -10.11 20.74 18.99
C HIS A 167 -11.09 21.60 19.82
N ILE A 168 -10.73 21.87 21.07
CA ILE A 168 -11.45 22.81 21.93
C ILE A 168 -10.81 24.18 21.71
N LYS A 169 -11.54 25.13 21.11
CA LYS A 169 -11.11 26.53 21.07
C LYS A 169 -11.24 27.11 22.49
N LYS A 170 -10.13 27.63 23.02
CA LYS A 170 -10.18 28.59 24.15
C LYS A 170 -10.43 29.97 23.53
N GLY A 171 -11.69 30.39 23.47
CA GLY A 171 -12.07 31.73 23.01
C GLY A 171 -11.86 32.77 24.11
N GLY A 172 -11.34 33.93 23.72
CA GLY A 172 -11.16 35.10 24.58
C GLY A 172 -12.45 35.69 25.14
N VAL A 173 -12.28 36.48 26.20
CA VAL A 173 -13.22 37.23 27.06
C VAL A 173 -14.43 36.51 27.66
N ASN A 174 -14.81 35.31 27.20
CA ASN A 174 -15.78 34.46 27.87
C ASN A 174 -15.13 33.13 28.29
N LEU A 175 -14.37 33.18 29.39
CA LEU A 175 -13.65 32.06 30.02
C LEU A 175 -14.58 30.92 30.54
N LEU A 176 -15.90 31.03 30.40
CA LEU A 176 -16.88 30.11 31.00
C LEU A 176 -17.55 29.14 30.00
N LEU A 177 -17.33 29.25 28.69
CA LEU A 177 -17.94 28.33 27.70
C LEU A 177 -16.88 27.72 26.76
N LYS A 178 -16.40 26.52 27.11
CA LYS A 178 -15.59 25.67 26.22
C LYS A 178 -16.47 25.18 25.07
N ARG A 179 -16.47 25.85 23.91
CA ARG A 179 -17.17 25.35 22.72
C ARG A 179 -16.25 24.39 21.94
N LYS A 180 -16.69 23.14 21.75
CA LYS A 180 -16.03 22.19 20.84
C LYS A 180 -16.19 22.71 19.41
N GLU A 181 -15.10 22.78 18.65
CA GLU A 181 -15.17 23.16 17.24
C GLU A 181 -15.92 22.08 16.44
N SER A 182 -16.76 22.49 15.48
CA SER A 182 -17.48 21.54 14.63
C SER A 182 -16.50 20.89 13.63
N MET A 183 -16.79 19.64 13.22
CA MET A 183 -16.00 18.94 12.21
C MET A 183 -15.82 19.76 10.93
N LYS A 184 -16.90 20.43 10.49
CA LYS A 184 -16.89 21.33 9.35
C LYS A 184 -15.94 22.52 9.57
N GLY A 185 -15.91 23.12 10.77
CA GLY A 185 -14.97 24.20 11.10
C GLY A 185 -13.50 23.77 11.20
N MET A 186 -13.26 22.49 11.49
CA MET A 186 -11.91 21.93 11.62
C MET A 186 -11.28 21.53 10.27
N LEU A 187 -12.10 21.31 9.25
CA LEU A 187 -11.63 21.01 7.90
C LEU A 187 -11.64 22.22 6.98
N ILE A 188 -11.87 23.43 7.50
CA ILE A 188 -11.82 24.67 6.73
C ILE A 188 -10.46 25.36 6.89
N TRP A 189 -10.04 26.03 5.82
CA TRP A 189 -8.85 26.87 5.76
C TRP A 189 -8.67 27.74 7.02
N THR A 190 -7.42 27.93 7.43
CA THR A 190 -7.07 28.79 8.56
C THR A 190 -5.78 29.55 8.27
N LYS A 191 -5.78 30.85 8.62
CA LYS A 191 -4.56 31.67 8.66
C LYS A 191 -3.67 31.31 9.87
N ASN A 192 -4.27 30.83 10.95
CA ASN A 192 -3.54 30.52 12.19
C ASN A 192 -2.85 29.16 12.10
N SER A 193 -1.61 29.08 12.56
CA SER A 193 -0.91 27.81 12.71
C SER A 193 -1.60 26.88 13.71
N ILE A 194 -1.59 25.57 13.43
CA ILE A 194 -2.11 24.55 14.34
C ILE A 194 -1.21 24.42 15.58
N LYS A 195 -1.83 24.09 16.72
CA LYS A 195 -1.13 23.83 18.00
C LYS A 195 -1.01 22.35 18.34
N GLN A 196 -1.72 21.50 17.60
CA GLN A 196 -1.78 20.05 17.77
C GLN A 196 -2.04 19.41 16.40
N PRO A 197 -1.57 18.17 16.17
CA PRO A 197 -1.96 17.36 15.01
C PRO A 197 -3.47 17.25 14.86
N MET A 198 -3.93 17.12 13.61
CA MET A 198 -5.34 16.94 13.26
C MET A 198 -5.81 15.49 13.47
N ILE A 199 -4.94 14.51 13.22
CA ILE A 199 -5.21 13.10 13.44
C ILE A 199 -4.94 12.73 14.90
N ALA A 200 -5.93 12.11 15.56
CA ALA A 200 -5.87 11.80 16.98
C ALA A 200 -4.79 10.77 17.35
N THR A 201 -4.54 9.78 16.48
CA THR A 201 -3.56 8.71 16.71
C THR A 201 -2.11 9.20 16.75
N LEU A 202 -1.80 10.33 16.11
CA LEU A 202 -0.48 10.97 16.22
C LEU A 202 -0.19 11.52 17.62
N LEU A 203 -1.22 11.76 18.42
CA LEU A 203 -1.04 12.31 19.77
C LEU A 203 -0.49 11.28 20.77
N SER A 204 -0.70 9.99 20.51
CA SER A 204 -0.18 8.89 21.33
C SER A 204 1.25 8.48 20.95
N LEU A 205 1.78 8.93 19.81
CA LEU A 205 3.09 8.52 19.27
C LEU A 205 4.28 9.36 19.79
N GLY A 206 4.08 10.22 20.80
CA GLY A 206 5.14 10.99 21.45
C GLY A 206 5.18 12.48 21.08
N ASN A 207 6.04 13.26 21.77
CA ASN A 207 6.13 14.71 21.58
C ASN A 207 6.82 15.12 20.28
N GLU A 208 7.79 14.34 19.80
CA GLU A 208 8.53 14.62 18.56
C GLU A 208 7.59 14.63 17.34
N MET A 209 6.77 13.58 17.17
CA MET A 209 5.80 13.47 16.07
C MET A 209 4.79 14.63 16.06
N LYS A 210 4.41 15.13 17.24
CA LYS A 210 3.54 16.32 17.35
C LYS A 210 4.22 17.56 16.83
N GLN A 211 5.49 17.77 17.18
CA GLN A 211 6.26 18.92 16.71
C GLN A 211 6.48 18.85 15.20
N ASP A 212 6.78 17.67 14.66
CA ASP A 212 6.91 17.49 13.21
C ASP A 212 5.61 17.81 12.48
N ALA A 213 4.46 17.31 12.94
CA ALA A 213 3.16 17.64 12.33
C ALA A 213 2.85 19.14 12.35
N ILE A 214 3.16 19.83 13.47
CA ILE A 214 2.98 21.29 13.60
C ILE A 214 3.94 22.04 12.66
N GLN A 215 5.18 21.57 12.54
CA GLN A 215 6.17 22.16 11.66
C GLN A 215 5.79 21.97 10.19
N CYS A 216 5.32 20.78 9.80
CA CYS A 216 4.79 20.51 8.46
C CYS A 216 3.63 21.45 8.11
N PHE A 217 2.73 21.73 9.06
CA PHE A 217 1.66 22.71 8.82
C PHE A 217 2.20 24.11 8.52
N LYS A 218 3.25 24.55 9.23
CA LYS A 218 3.88 25.85 8.95
C LYS A 218 4.51 25.88 7.55
N LEU A 219 5.19 24.81 7.16
CA LEU A 219 5.75 24.67 5.80
C LEU A 219 4.66 24.75 4.73
N ILE A 220 3.50 24.11 4.95
CA ILE A 220 2.33 24.22 4.07
C ILE A 220 1.85 25.67 3.97
N GLN A 221 1.66 26.36 5.11
CA GLN A 221 1.20 27.75 5.11
C GLN A 221 2.20 28.70 4.42
N GLU A 222 3.50 28.46 4.59
CA GLU A 222 4.56 29.24 3.95
C GLU A 222 4.57 29.03 2.43
N TYR A 223 4.44 27.79 1.96
CA TYR A 223 4.35 27.48 0.54
C TYR A 223 3.11 28.08 -0.11
N CYS A 224 1.94 27.91 0.51
CA CYS A 224 0.67 28.44 0.01
C CYS A 224 0.59 29.97 0.07
N GLY A 225 1.51 30.64 0.77
CA GLY A 225 1.50 32.09 0.96
C GLY A 225 0.47 32.58 1.99
N ASP A 226 -0.03 31.68 2.84
CA ASP A 226 -1.00 32.01 3.90
C ASP A 226 -0.35 32.64 5.14
N ARG A 227 0.98 32.65 5.19
CA ARG A 227 1.78 33.20 6.28
C ARG A 227 2.56 34.42 5.83
N GLU A 228 2.42 35.52 6.57
CA GLU A 228 3.25 36.72 6.41
C GLU A 228 4.64 36.44 6.99
N ASN A 229 5.63 36.15 6.13
CA ASN A 229 7.05 36.06 6.51
C ASN A 229 7.84 37.19 5.84
N LEU A 230 8.78 37.80 6.59
CA LEU A 230 9.68 38.87 6.12
C LEU A 230 10.82 38.35 5.22
N GLU A 231 11.16 37.07 5.30
CA GLU A 231 12.13 36.40 4.43
C GLU A 231 11.42 35.29 3.63
N LYS A 232 11.28 35.48 2.30
CA LYS A 232 10.73 34.46 1.41
C LYS A 232 11.75 33.33 1.27
N LYS A 233 11.55 32.23 2.00
CA LYS A 233 12.30 30.99 1.78
C LYS A 233 11.98 30.45 0.38
N ASP A 234 12.97 29.87 -0.29
CA ASP A 234 12.79 29.22 -1.59
C ASP A 234 11.71 28.12 -1.48
N SER A 235 10.73 28.16 -2.37
CA SER A 235 9.61 27.21 -2.41
C SER A 235 10.10 25.77 -2.57
N LEU A 236 11.16 25.54 -3.34
CA LEU A 236 11.74 24.21 -3.54
C LEU A 236 12.32 23.65 -2.23
N LEU A 237 12.95 24.49 -1.42
CA LEU A 237 13.50 24.09 -0.12
C LEU A 237 12.39 23.76 0.89
N ILE A 238 11.28 24.52 0.87
CA ILE A 238 10.11 24.26 1.72
C ILE A 238 9.53 22.89 1.39
N ILE A 239 9.30 22.62 0.10
CA ILE A 239 8.75 21.35 -0.37
C ILE A 239 9.71 20.18 -0.05
N HIS A 240 11.01 20.34 -0.32
CA HIS A 240 12.01 19.31 -0.06
C HIS A 240 12.05 18.94 1.45
N GLU A 241 12.02 19.94 2.34
CA GLU A 241 11.96 19.72 3.79
C GLU A 241 10.69 18.96 4.20
N LEU A 242 9.53 19.37 3.66
CA LEU A 242 8.23 18.73 3.92
C LEU A 242 8.27 17.24 3.52
N ILE A 243 8.67 16.93 2.28
CA ILE A 243 8.73 15.57 1.76
C ILE A 243 9.73 14.73 2.56
N THR A 244 10.92 15.26 2.86
CA THR A 244 11.94 14.56 3.64
C THR A 244 11.39 14.12 4.99
N LYS A 245 10.67 14.99 5.70
CA LYS A 245 10.01 14.63 6.97
C LYS A 245 8.98 13.51 6.79
N CYS A 246 8.12 13.59 5.76
CA CYS A 246 7.10 12.57 5.47
C CYS A 246 7.68 11.19 5.17
N VAL A 247 8.77 11.17 4.40
CA VAL A 247 9.47 9.94 4.02
C VAL A 247 10.10 9.30 5.25
N MET A 248 10.80 10.09 6.07
CA MET A 248 11.53 9.60 7.25
C MET A 248 10.61 9.16 8.41
N LYS A 249 9.47 9.84 8.61
CA LYS A 249 8.54 9.56 9.73
C LYS A 249 7.41 8.58 9.39
N GLY A 250 7.28 8.20 8.12
CA GLY A 250 6.39 7.12 7.70
C GLY A 250 4.90 7.50 7.63
N VAL A 251 4.04 6.48 7.50
CA VAL A 251 2.63 6.59 7.09
C VAL A 251 1.81 7.53 7.97
N CYS A 252 2.04 7.55 9.29
CA CYS A 252 1.29 8.40 10.20
C CYS A 252 1.40 9.89 9.86
N LEU A 253 2.61 10.37 9.53
CA LEU A 253 2.81 11.79 9.17
C LEU A 253 2.28 12.10 7.77
N ARG A 254 2.25 11.11 6.86
CA ARG A 254 1.74 11.29 5.49
C ARG A 254 0.24 11.57 5.47
N ASP A 255 -0.55 10.74 6.14
CA ASP A 255 -2.00 10.94 6.24
C ASP A 255 -2.33 12.28 6.93
N GLU A 256 -1.57 12.63 7.98
CA GLU A 256 -1.71 13.93 8.65
C GLU A 256 -1.50 15.10 7.69
N ILE A 257 -0.46 15.04 6.84
CA ILE A 257 -0.17 16.11 5.88
C ILE A 257 -1.22 16.17 4.79
N PHE A 258 -1.72 15.04 4.29
CA PHE A 258 -2.84 15.08 3.35
C PHE A 258 -4.10 15.69 3.99
N VAL A 259 -4.41 15.38 5.25
CA VAL A 259 -5.53 15.99 5.98
C VAL A 259 -5.31 17.49 6.18
N GLN A 260 -4.09 17.91 6.54
CA GLN A 260 -3.72 19.33 6.66
C GLN A 260 -3.86 20.07 5.31
N LEU A 261 -3.46 19.45 4.21
CA LEU A 261 -3.62 20.00 2.85
C LEU A 261 -5.09 20.09 2.43
N CYS A 262 -5.90 19.06 2.71
CA CYS A 262 -7.35 19.10 2.49
C CYS A 262 -7.98 20.26 3.27
N ARG A 263 -7.55 20.47 4.52
CA ARG A 263 -7.99 21.61 5.32
C ARG A 263 -7.60 22.94 4.66
N GLN A 264 -6.35 23.08 4.24
CA GLN A 264 -5.85 24.35 3.69
C GLN A 264 -6.43 24.67 2.30
N THR A 265 -7.03 23.70 1.61
CA THR A 265 -7.70 23.93 0.31
C THR A 265 -9.22 24.09 0.44
N THR A 266 -9.83 23.59 1.52
CA THR A 266 -11.28 23.69 1.76
C THR A 266 -11.71 25.10 2.18
N SER A 267 -12.62 25.69 1.41
CA SER A 267 -13.14 27.05 1.64
C SER A 267 -12.02 28.09 1.81
N ASN A 268 -10.88 27.88 1.12
CA ASN A 268 -9.78 28.84 1.09
C ASN A 268 -10.23 30.09 0.31
N PRO A 269 -10.05 31.31 0.89
CA PRO A 269 -10.45 32.57 0.26
C PRO A 269 -9.55 32.96 -0.93
N SER A 270 -8.36 32.39 -1.04
CA SER A 270 -7.44 32.64 -2.15
C SER A 270 -7.36 31.42 -3.05
N ASP A 271 -7.79 31.57 -4.30
CA ASP A 271 -7.70 30.49 -5.30
C ASP A 271 -6.25 30.12 -5.61
N GLU A 272 -5.33 31.09 -5.55
CA GLU A 272 -3.89 30.85 -5.72
C GLU A 272 -3.32 30.00 -4.57
N SER A 273 -3.63 30.34 -3.32
CA SER A 273 -3.25 29.55 -2.15
C SER A 273 -3.86 28.14 -2.21
N CYS A 274 -5.13 28.05 -2.64
CA CYS A 274 -5.83 26.79 -2.84
C CYS A 274 -5.14 25.92 -3.90
N ARG A 275 -4.80 26.50 -5.05
CA ARG A 275 -4.11 25.82 -6.15
C ARG A 275 -2.72 25.31 -5.73
N LYS A 276 -1.95 26.11 -4.97
CA LYS A 276 -0.68 25.67 -4.37
C LYS A 276 -0.86 24.51 -3.38
N GLY A 277 -1.90 24.55 -2.54
CA GLY A 277 -2.21 23.43 -1.65
C GLY A 277 -2.52 22.14 -2.43
N LEU A 278 -3.26 22.22 -3.54
CA LEU A 278 -3.51 21.08 -4.42
C LEU A 278 -2.24 20.61 -5.14
N GLN A 279 -1.36 21.53 -5.54
CA GLN A 279 -0.05 21.22 -6.11
C GLN A 279 0.81 20.43 -5.13
N LEU A 280 0.82 20.80 -3.85
CA LEU A 280 1.48 20.01 -2.80
C LEU A 280 0.89 18.60 -2.68
N ILE A 281 -0.43 18.42 -2.79
CA ILE A 281 -1.04 17.07 -2.80
C ILE A 281 -0.48 16.26 -3.97
N ALA A 282 -0.44 16.83 -5.18
CA ALA A 282 0.12 16.18 -6.35
C ALA A 282 1.60 15.82 -6.15
N ILE A 283 2.43 16.76 -5.68
CA ILE A 283 3.85 16.53 -5.37
C ILE A 283 4.02 15.41 -4.35
N CYS A 284 3.25 15.41 -3.26
CA CYS A 284 3.29 14.34 -2.27
C CYS A 284 3.04 12.98 -2.92
N LEU A 285 2.06 12.86 -3.82
CA LEU A 285 1.72 11.62 -4.53
C LEU A 285 2.81 11.11 -5.49
N PHE A 286 3.75 11.95 -5.93
CA PHE A 286 4.96 11.49 -6.64
C PHE A 286 5.98 10.80 -5.72
N TYR A 287 6.01 11.17 -4.43
CA TYR A 287 7.00 10.66 -3.47
C TYR A 287 6.45 9.60 -2.52
N PHE A 288 5.18 9.68 -2.17
CA PHE A 288 4.51 8.75 -1.26
C PHE A 288 2.98 8.78 -1.42
N GLY A 289 2.32 7.67 -1.07
CA GLY A 289 0.85 7.59 -1.07
C GLY A 289 0.23 7.76 0.32
N PRO A 290 -1.08 8.02 0.39
CA PRO A 290 -1.86 7.87 1.62
C PRO A 290 -1.97 6.38 2.02
N SER A 291 -2.41 6.11 3.25
CA SER A 291 -2.79 4.75 3.66
C SER A 291 -4.01 4.24 2.89
N SER A 292 -4.20 2.91 2.81
CA SER A 292 -5.40 2.29 2.20
C SER A 292 -6.69 2.76 2.86
N LYS A 293 -6.65 3.11 4.15
CA LYS A 293 -7.79 3.64 4.91
C LYS A 293 -8.13 5.08 4.54
N PHE A 294 -7.13 5.90 4.24
CA PHE A 294 -7.31 7.31 3.92
C PHE A 294 -7.51 7.58 2.42
N ALA A 295 -7.01 6.70 1.55
CA ALA A 295 -7.09 6.87 0.10
C ALA A 295 -8.53 7.10 -0.44
N PRO A 296 -9.59 6.42 0.04
CA PRO A 296 -10.97 6.69 -0.38
C PRO A 296 -11.45 8.11 0.01
N TYR A 297 -11.11 8.58 1.20
CA TYR A 297 -11.42 9.95 1.63
C TYR A 297 -10.78 10.97 0.66
N LEU A 298 -9.48 10.81 0.40
CA LEU A 298 -8.74 11.73 -0.46
C LEU A 298 -9.27 11.71 -1.91
N THR A 299 -9.67 10.55 -2.41
CA THR A 299 -10.30 10.40 -3.73
C THR A 299 -11.59 11.20 -3.82
N SER A 300 -12.53 10.96 -2.89
CA SER A 300 -13.78 11.72 -2.82
C SER A 300 -13.54 13.22 -2.66
N PHE A 301 -12.55 13.61 -1.87
CA PHE A 301 -12.19 15.01 -1.65
C PHE A 301 -11.76 15.68 -2.96
N LEU A 302 -10.80 15.08 -3.68
CA LEU A 302 -10.28 15.64 -4.93
C LEU A 302 -11.34 15.69 -6.03
N MET A 303 -12.23 14.69 -6.10
CA MET A 303 -13.31 14.67 -7.11
C MET A 303 -14.37 15.74 -6.88
N LYS A 304 -14.66 16.10 -5.62
CA LYS A 304 -15.70 17.08 -5.23
C LYS A 304 -15.15 18.50 -5.04
N HIS A 305 -13.84 18.68 -5.19
CA HIS A 305 -13.21 19.96 -4.93
C HIS A 305 -13.65 21.02 -5.95
N LYS A 306 -13.79 22.29 -5.52
CA LYS A 306 -14.27 23.40 -6.37
C LYS A 306 -13.40 23.66 -7.63
N LEU A 307 -12.14 23.24 -7.59
CA LEU A 307 -11.18 23.38 -8.69
C LEU A 307 -11.00 22.06 -9.47
N ASN A 308 -11.95 21.12 -9.43
CA ASN A 308 -11.86 19.79 -10.08
C ASN A 308 -11.44 19.81 -11.55
N ASP A 309 -11.72 20.91 -12.27
CA ASP A 309 -11.35 21.07 -13.67
C ASP A 309 -9.90 21.54 -13.90
N ASP A 310 -9.21 22.04 -12.88
CA ASP A 310 -7.81 22.47 -12.95
C ASP A 310 -6.88 21.27 -13.22
N GLN A 311 -5.86 21.48 -14.05
CA GLN A 311 -4.92 20.41 -14.42
C GLN A 311 -4.12 19.86 -13.22
N VAL A 312 -3.81 20.70 -12.23
CA VAL A 312 -3.05 20.30 -11.04
C VAL A 312 -3.81 19.25 -10.24
N ILE A 313 -5.12 19.46 -10.05
CA ILE A 313 -5.94 18.49 -9.33
C ILE A 313 -6.20 17.23 -10.17
N LYS A 314 -6.32 17.35 -11.49
CA LYS A 314 -6.43 16.18 -12.39
C LYS A 314 -5.18 15.31 -12.32
N VAL A 315 -3.99 15.91 -12.24
CA VAL A 315 -2.73 15.17 -12.00
C VAL A 315 -2.76 14.48 -10.63
N ALA A 316 -3.19 15.18 -9.57
CA ALA A 316 -3.34 14.57 -8.25
C ALA A 316 -4.31 13.37 -8.24
N GLN A 317 -5.49 13.53 -8.86
CA GLN A 317 -6.50 12.48 -9.01
C GLN A 317 -5.91 11.26 -9.75
N ASN A 318 -5.27 11.48 -10.89
CA ASN A 318 -4.64 10.41 -11.68
C ASN A 318 -3.54 9.68 -10.90
N LYS A 319 -2.63 10.42 -10.24
CA LYS A 319 -1.57 9.80 -9.43
C LYS A 319 -2.13 9.01 -8.25
N LEU A 320 -3.17 9.52 -7.57
CA LEU A 320 -3.85 8.81 -6.49
C LEU A 320 -4.53 7.53 -6.98
N GLU A 321 -5.25 7.59 -8.09
CA GLU A 321 -5.91 6.42 -8.69
C GLU A 321 -4.89 5.33 -9.06
N LYS A 322 -3.80 5.71 -9.73
CA LYS A 322 -2.69 4.78 -10.06
C LYS A 322 -2.13 4.14 -8.80
N ARG A 323 -1.94 4.91 -7.73
CA ARG A 323 -1.47 4.40 -6.44
C ARG A 323 -2.43 3.37 -5.84
N ILE A 324 -3.73 3.64 -5.88
CA ILE A 324 -4.78 2.74 -5.40
C ILE A 324 -4.78 1.43 -6.20
N ASN A 325 -4.67 1.51 -7.51
CA ASN A 325 -4.62 0.33 -8.38
C ASN A 325 -3.38 -0.53 -8.10
N LEU A 326 -2.22 0.08 -7.81
CA LEU A 326 -1.03 -0.64 -7.39
C LEU A 326 -1.22 -1.34 -6.03
N MET A 327 -1.89 -0.68 -5.07
CA MET A 327 -2.22 -1.29 -3.76
C MET A 327 -3.09 -2.54 -3.94
N LYS A 328 -4.12 -2.47 -4.80
CA LYS A 328 -4.98 -3.62 -5.12
C LYS A 328 -4.17 -4.78 -5.73
N ASN A 329 -3.30 -4.49 -6.70
CA ASN A 329 -2.57 -5.49 -7.46
C ASN A 329 -1.48 -6.23 -6.66
N GLY A 330 -0.80 -5.60 -5.69
CA GLY A 330 0.17 -6.34 -4.88
C GLY A 330 -0.46 -7.15 -3.74
N SER A 331 -1.71 -6.85 -3.37
CA SER A 331 -2.49 -7.65 -2.42
C SER A 331 -2.83 -9.03 -2.99
N THR A 332 -3.11 -9.09 -4.30
CA THR A 332 -3.39 -10.35 -5.01
C THR A 332 -2.14 -11.19 -5.23
N ASN A 333 -0.99 -10.54 -5.47
CA ASN A 333 0.24 -11.23 -5.86
C ASN A 333 1.10 -11.72 -4.67
N TYR A 334 0.93 -11.17 -3.47
CA TYR A 334 1.77 -11.46 -2.29
C TYR A 334 0.99 -11.93 -1.05
N GLY A 335 -0.20 -12.51 -1.23
CA GLY A 335 -0.93 -13.18 -0.15
C GLY A 335 -1.69 -12.24 0.80
N GLY A 336 -2.52 -11.36 0.27
CA GLY A 336 -3.49 -10.58 1.05
C GLY A 336 -2.85 -9.48 1.90
N LYS A 337 -3.24 -9.39 3.19
CA LYS A 337 -2.85 -8.31 4.13
C LYS A 337 -1.35 -8.05 4.23
N HIS A 338 -0.50 -9.04 3.91
CA HIS A 338 0.94 -8.87 3.89
C HIS A 338 1.42 -8.07 2.67
N GLY A 339 0.81 -8.26 1.49
CA GLY A 339 1.06 -7.46 0.29
C GLY A 339 0.56 -6.01 0.42
N GLU A 340 -0.60 -5.79 1.04
CA GLU A 340 -1.10 -4.45 1.39
C GLU A 340 -0.11 -3.73 2.31
N HIS A 341 0.30 -4.38 3.39
CA HIS A 341 1.22 -3.81 4.36
C HIS A 341 2.61 -3.53 3.78
N LEU A 342 3.14 -4.41 2.90
CA LEU A 342 4.40 -4.17 2.19
C LEU A 342 4.27 -3.03 1.17
N ILE A 343 3.15 -2.84 0.47
CA ILE A 343 3.01 -1.68 -0.44
C ILE A 343 2.81 -0.37 0.33
N GLU A 344 2.11 -0.43 1.46
CA GLU A 344 1.97 0.69 2.41
C GLU A 344 3.31 1.06 3.08
N MET A 345 4.14 0.07 3.43
CA MET A 345 5.41 0.28 4.13
C MET A 345 6.64 0.47 3.21
N SER A 346 6.72 -0.24 2.07
CA SER A 346 7.93 -0.31 1.23
C SER A 346 7.72 -0.03 -0.26
N GLY A 347 6.49 0.07 -0.77
CA GLY A 347 6.26 -0.01 -2.22
C GLY A 347 6.75 1.17 -3.09
N PHE A 348 6.54 2.43 -2.69
CA PHE A 348 6.90 3.61 -3.52
C PHE A 348 7.14 4.84 -2.66
N THR A 349 7.81 4.68 -1.53
CA THR A 349 8.33 5.86 -0.82
C THR A 349 9.68 6.18 -1.42
N LYS A 350 9.77 7.23 -2.24
CA LYS A 350 11.05 7.70 -2.76
C LYS A 350 11.59 8.78 -1.83
N LYS A 351 12.85 8.64 -1.41
CA LYS A 351 13.55 9.73 -0.74
C LYS A 351 13.81 10.83 -1.77
N PRO A 352 13.50 12.11 -1.48
CA PRO A 352 13.79 13.18 -2.41
C PRO A 352 15.31 13.27 -2.62
N SER A 353 15.71 13.48 -3.88
CA SER A 353 17.10 13.77 -4.20
C SER A 353 17.54 15.06 -3.50
N SER A 354 18.80 15.11 -3.06
CA SER A 354 19.41 16.35 -2.59
C SER A 354 19.48 17.42 -3.68
N ASN A 355 19.42 17.01 -4.94
CA ASN A 355 19.34 17.88 -6.10
C ASN A 355 17.89 18.32 -6.37
N LEU A 356 17.62 19.61 -6.24
CA LEU A 356 16.29 20.19 -6.42
C LEU A 356 15.76 20.16 -7.87
N LYS A 357 16.60 19.81 -8.86
CA LYS A 357 16.16 19.65 -10.26
C LYS A 357 15.07 18.59 -10.42
N GLU A 358 15.13 17.53 -9.63
CA GLU A 358 14.10 16.47 -9.62
C GLU A 358 12.74 17.07 -9.24
N LEU A 359 12.72 17.88 -8.18
CA LEU A 359 11.51 18.51 -7.69
C LEU A 359 10.97 19.54 -8.68
N GLN A 360 11.83 20.35 -9.30
CA GLN A 360 11.42 21.29 -10.33
C GLN A 360 10.75 20.57 -11.50
N MET A 361 11.33 19.46 -11.97
CA MET A 361 10.75 18.65 -13.04
C MET A 361 9.35 18.10 -12.68
N ILE A 362 9.13 17.69 -11.42
CA ILE A 362 7.80 17.27 -10.94
C ILE A 362 6.82 18.44 -10.97
N ILE A 363 7.23 19.62 -10.52
CA ILE A 363 6.41 20.84 -10.53
C ILE A 363 6.01 21.18 -11.97
N ASP A 364 6.97 21.22 -12.89
CA ASP A 364 6.74 21.52 -14.30
C ASP A 364 5.76 20.52 -14.94
N ALA A 365 5.87 19.23 -14.59
CA ALA A 365 4.97 18.17 -15.05
C ALA A 365 3.54 18.37 -14.52
N ILE A 366 3.39 18.68 -13.23
CA ILE A 366 2.09 18.95 -12.61
C ILE A 366 1.45 20.18 -13.24
N GLU A 367 2.23 21.24 -13.44
CA GLU A 367 1.77 22.48 -14.06
C GLU A 367 1.43 22.30 -15.52
N SER A 368 2.04 21.35 -16.22
CA SER A 368 1.72 21.03 -17.62
C SER A 368 0.58 20.02 -17.77
N GLY A 369 0.06 19.46 -16.66
CA GLY A 369 -1.01 18.46 -16.69
C GLY A 369 -0.55 17.05 -17.09
N GLU A 370 0.73 16.73 -16.88
CA GLU A 370 1.32 15.45 -17.28
C GLU A 370 0.91 14.31 -16.33
N PHE A 371 0.15 13.33 -16.85
CA PHE A 371 -0.28 12.15 -16.08
C PHE A 371 0.82 11.08 -15.95
N GLY A 372 1.85 11.13 -16.81
CA GLY A 372 2.91 10.13 -16.90
C GLY A 372 2.49 8.84 -17.63
N TRP A 373 3.43 7.98 -17.94
CA TRP A 373 3.27 6.82 -18.85
C TRP A 373 3.02 5.50 -18.12
N PHE A 374 3.52 5.37 -16.90
CA PHE A 374 3.25 4.21 -16.05
C PHE A 374 1.85 4.32 -15.45
N GLY A 375 1.16 3.19 -15.26
CA GLY A 375 -0.20 3.18 -14.72
C GLY A 375 -1.33 3.41 -15.73
N GLU A 376 -1.01 3.73 -16.99
CA GLU A 376 -2.00 4.08 -18.01
C GLU A 376 -2.62 2.85 -18.67
N SER A 377 -3.78 3.04 -19.31
CA SER A 377 -4.31 2.03 -20.22
C SER A 377 -3.52 2.03 -21.54
N LEU A 378 -3.52 0.89 -22.24
CA LEU A 378 -2.92 0.81 -23.58
C LEU A 378 -3.55 1.83 -24.54
N GLN A 379 -4.87 1.96 -24.49
CA GLN A 379 -5.60 2.91 -25.32
C GLN A 379 -5.22 4.36 -25.01
N SER A 380 -5.12 4.75 -23.73
CA SER A 380 -4.66 6.08 -23.31
C SER A 380 -3.23 6.34 -23.81
N THR A 381 -2.34 5.36 -23.62
CA THR A 381 -0.92 5.44 -24.02
C THR A 381 -0.78 5.72 -25.52
N VAL A 382 -1.48 4.97 -26.37
CA VAL A 382 -1.45 5.18 -27.82
C VAL A 382 -2.14 6.49 -28.22
N SER A 383 -3.24 6.83 -27.56
CA SER A 383 -3.97 8.07 -27.88
C SER A 383 -3.16 9.32 -27.57
N LYS A 384 -2.35 9.30 -26.51
CA LYS A 384 -1.58 10.46 -26.06
C LYS A 384 -0.16 10.57 -26.62
N GLN A 385 0.40 9.49 -27.21
CA GLN A 385 1.73 9.55 -27.80
C GLN A 385 1.81 10.59 -28.93
N LEU A 386 3.00 11.17 -29.14
CA LEU A 386 3.21 12.25 -30.12
C LEU A 386 3.01 11.76 -31.55
N ASP A 387 3.58 10.60 -31.89
CA ASP A 387 3.46 10.00 -33.21
C ASP A 387 2.14 9.22 -33.35
N LYS A 388 1.19 9.81 -34.07
CA LYS A 388 -0.13 9.21 -34.31
C LYS A 388 -0.11 8.06 -35.32
N GLN A 389 0.96 7.89 -36.09
CA GLN A 389 1.08 6.78 -37.06
C GLN A 389 1.50 5.48 -36.38
N ARG A 390 2.24 5.59 -35.28
CA ARG A 390 2.69 4.43 -34.51
C ARG A 390 1.49 3.70 -33.89
N LYS A 391 1.38 2.41 -34.19
CA LYS A 391 0.28 1.54 -33.71
C LYS A 391 0.55 0.90 -32.36
N LEU A 392 1.83 0.83 -31.96
CA LEU A 392 2.28 0.27 -30.69
C LEU A 392 2.57 1.37 -29.66
N PRO A 393 2.40 1.11 -28.35
CA PRO A 393 2.82 2.03 -27.31
C PRO A 393 4.31 2.40 -27.45
N TRP A 394 4.63 3.68 -27.58
CA TRP A 394 6.01 4.11 -27.81
C TRP A 394 6.98 3.61 -26.73
N ILE A 395 6.58 3.67 -25.46
CA ILE A 395 7.38 3.26 -24.30
C ILE A 395 7.74 1.77 -24.33
N GLN A 396 6.83 0.93 -24.82
CA GLN A 396 7.08 -0.50 -25.00
C GLN A 396 8.21 -0.73 -26.01
N VAL A 397 8.11 -0.08 -27.16
CA VAL A 397 9.08 -0.23 -28.26
C VAL A 397 10.43 0.37 -27.85
N GLU A 398 10.43 1.58 -27.30
CA GLU A 398 11.64 2.30 -26.89
C GLU A 398 12.45 1.51 -25.86
N LEU A 399 11.82 1.04 -24.78
CA LEU A 399 12.51 0.23 -23.77
C LEU A 399 13.02 -1.09 -24.34
N SER A 400 12.25 -1.76 -25.20
CA SER A 400 12.70 -2.98 -25.89
C SER A 400 13.91 -2.74 -26.79
N GLU A 401 13.93 -1.64 -27.54
CA GLU A 401 15.06 -1.27 -28.38
C GLU A 401 16.31 -0.92 -27.58
N ILE A 402 16.16 -0.16 -26.49
CA ILE A 402 17.29 0.19 -25.62
C ILE A 402 17.94 -1.07 -25.04
N ILE A 403 17.13 -2.04 -24.61
CA ILE A 403 17.65 -3.33 -24.11
C ILE A 403 18.51 -4.03 -25.17
N LEU A 404 18.12 -3.97 -26.45
CA LEU A 404 18.91 -4.56 -27.53
C LEU A 404 20.18 -3.74 -27.82
N LYS A 405 20.07 -2.40 -27.83
CA LYS A 405 21.20 -1.47 -28.05
C LYS A 405 22.25 -1.58 -26.94
N LEU A 406 21.85 -1.87 -25.71
CA LEU A 406 22.71 -2.13 -24.55
C LEU A 406 23.18 -3.59 -24.43
N ASN A 407 23.22 -4.32 -25.55
CA ASN A 407 23.69 -5.70 -25.60
C ASN A 407 22.95 -6.65 -24.64
N GLY A 408 21.65 -6.47 -24.40
CA GLY A 408 20.86 -7.35 -23.53
C GLY A 408 20.90 -8.82 -23.92
N LEU A 409 21.15 -9.14 -25.20
CA LEU A 409 21.36 -10.52 -25.69
C LEU A 409 22.68 -11.15 -25.21
N GLN A 410 23.58 -10.37 -24.61
CA GLN A 410 24.83 -10.82 -24.00
C GLN A 410 24.75 -10.84 -22.47
N SER A 411 23.70 -10.27 -21.89
CA SER A 411 23.56 -10.13 -20.43
C SER A 411 22.98 -11.40 -19.82
N GLU A 412 23.76 -12.06 -18.96
CA GLU A 412 23.32 -13.23 -18.22
C GLU A 412 22.18 -12.88 -17.26
N GLY A 413 21.11 -13.67 -17.26
CA GLY A 413 19.97 -13.47 -16.37
C GLY A 413 19.14 -12.22 -16.67
N ILE A 414 19.23 -11.63 -17.87
CA ILE A 414 18.40 -10.50 -18.30
C ILE A 414 16.91 -10.74 -17.99
N PHE A 415 16.20 -9.73 -17.51
CA PHE A 415 14.83 -9.79 -16.94
C PHE A 415 14.68 -10.54 -15.61
N ARG A 416 15.63 -11.38 -15.19
CA ARG A 416 15.61 -12.03 -13.87
C ARG A 416 16.36 -11.21 -12.83
N ILE A 417 17.49 -10.62 -13.20
CA ILE A 417 18.32 -9.79 -12.32
C ILE A 417 17.65 -8.43 -12.09
N GLY A 418 17.70 -7.95 -10.84
CA GLY A 418 17.23 -6.63 -10.45
C GLY A 418 18.32 -5.56 -10.60
N PRO A 419 17.97 -4.32 -10.96
CA PRO A 419 18.94 -3.23 -11.16
C PRO A 419 19.23 -2.47 -9.86
N ASP A 420 20.09 -1.45 -9.96
CA ASP A 420 20.10 -0.37 -8.98
C ASP A 420 18.73 0.33 -8.93
N PHE A 421 18.11 0.33 -7.75
CA PHE A 421 16.75 0.83 -7.57
C PHE A 421 16.67 2.36 -7.63
N GLU A 422 17.71 3.07 -7.19
CA GLU A 422 17.72 4.53 -7.13
C GLU A 422 17.84 5.12 -8.54
N GLU A 423 18.74 4.57 -9.34
CA GLU A 423 18.92 4.93 -10.75
C GLU A 423 17.68 4.60 -11.57
N MET A 424 17.14 3.38 -11.43
CA MET A 424 15.89 2.99 -12.08
C MET A 424 14.73 3.92 -11.71
N SER A 425 14.62 4.30 -10.43
CA SER A 425 13.58 5.23 -9.96
C SER A 425 13.75 6.63 -10.52
N SER A 426 14.99 7.09 -10.73
CA SER A 426 15.29 8.37 -11.37
C SER A 426 14.86 8.37 -12.84
N ILE A 427 15.26 7.35 -13.61
CA ILE A 427 14.89 7.23 -15.04
C ILE A 427 13.37 7.11 -15.20
N ARG A 428 12.72 6.29 -14.37
CA ARG A 428 11.26 6.18 -14.34
C ARG A 428 10.60 7.54 -14.16
N LEU A 429 11.06 8.33 -13.19
CA LEU A 429 10.50 9.64 -12.90
C LEU A 429 10.68 10.60 -14.08
N GLN A 430 11.84 10.58 -14.73
CA GLN A 430 12.07 11.39 -15.93
C GLN A 430 11.11 11.04 -17.07
N ILE A 431 10.83 9.74 -17.27
CA ILE A 431 9.83 9.26 -18.24
C ILE A 431 8.46 9.83 -17.86
N ASP A 432 8.03 9.65 -16.61
CA ASP A 432 6.69 10.03 -16.14
C ASP A 432 6.42 11.54 -16.09
N CYS A 433 7.47 12.37 -16.00
CA CYS A 433 7.34 13.82 -15.90
C CYS A 433 7.39 14.56 -17.24
N LYS A 434 7.66 13.88 -18.36
CA LYS A 434 7.79 14.55 -19.65
C LYS A 434 6.97 13.84 -20.72
N GLN A 435 6.35 14.65 -21.57
CA GLN A 435 5.85 14.18 -22.85
C GLN A 435 7.05 13.92 -23.78
N MET A 436 7.34 12.66 -24.05
CA MET A 436 8.50 12.24 -24.84
C MET A 436 8.16 11.05 -25.76
N ASN A 437 9.03 10.80 -26.73
CA ASN A 437 8.98 9.65 -27.64
C ASN A 437 10.29 8.83 -27.67
N SER A 438 11.32 9.27 -26.94
CA SER A 438 12.61 8.60 -26.83
C SER A 438 13.20 8.80 -25.44
N ILE A 439 13.92 7.80 -24.95
CA ILE A 439 14.60 7.85 -23.65
C ILE A 439 16.09 8.06 -23.91
N GLN A 440 16.69 9.03 -23.23
CA GLN A 440 18.14 9.22 -23.27
C GLN A 440 18.80 8.17 -22.38
N PHE A 441 19.82 7.49 -22.91
CA PHE A 441 20.58 6.45 -22.22
C PHE A 441 22.05 6.50 -22.62
N ASP A 442 22.95 6.09 -21.73
CA ASP A 442 24.38 5.90 -22.04
C ASP A 442 24.65 4.45 -22.43
N VAL A 443 25.65 4.22 -23.28
CA VAL A 443 26.05 2.89 -23.75
C VAL A 443 26.52 1.97 -22.61
N ASN A 444 26.93 2.56 -21.48
CA ASN A 444 27.39 1.86 -20.28
C ASN A 444 26.30 1.69 -19.22
N ASP A 445 25.07 2.16 -19.47
CA ASP A 445 23.97 1.98 -18.51
C ASP A 445 23.70 0.51 -18.24
N ASP A 446 23.28 0.18 -17.01
CA ASP A 446 22.85 -1.17 -16.67
C ASP A 446 21.56 -1.53 -17.45
N VAL A 447 21.69 -2.45 -18.39
CA VAL A 447 20.58 -2.98 -19.19
C VAL A 447 19.43 -3.54 -18.34
N ASN A 448 19.71 -4.00 -17.11
CA ASN A 448 18.68 -4.50 -16.19
C ASN A 448 17.73 -3.41 -15.70
N ILE A 449 18.14 -2.13 -15.74
CA ILE A 449 17.28 -0.98 -15.45
C ILE A 449 16.13 -0.96 -16.47
N TYR A 450 16.47 -0.91 -17.76
CA TYR A 450 15.50 -0.85 -18.85
C TYR A 450 14.67 -2.13 -18.95
N ALA A 451 15.27 -3.30 -18.72
CA ALA A 451 14.56 -4.57 -18.63
C ALA A 451 13.52 -4.56 -17.50
N SER A 452 13.86 -3.97 -16.35
CA SER A 452 12.96 -3.85 -15.20
C SER A 452 11.89 -2.79 -15.41
N LEU A 453 12.21 -1.68 -16.07
CA LEU A 453 11.25 -0.64 -16.44
C LEU A 453 10.21 -1.18 -17.43
N LEU A 454 10.62 -1.99 -18.42
CA LEU A 454 9.69 -2.60 -19.38
C LEU A 454 8.72 -3.55 -18.68
N LYS A 455 9.23 -4.46 -17.84
CA LYS A 455 8.38 -5.34 -17.01
C LYS A 455 7.44 -4.53 -16.13
N GLN A 456 7.95 -3.47 -15.50
CA GLN A 456 7.18 -2.61 -14.61
C GLN A 456 6.06 -1.89 -15.36
N TRP A 457 6.32 -1.36 -16.56
CA TRP A 457 5.29 -0.69 -17.36
C TRP A 457 4.12 -1.63 -17.67
N PHE A 458 4.38 -2.85 -18.11
CA PHE A 458 3.34 -3.87 -18.33
C PHE A 458 2.58 -4.24 -17.04
N ARG A 459 3.33 -4.48 -15.94
CA ARG A 459 2.76 -4.82 -14.64
C ARG A 459 1.86 -3.73 -14.06
N GLU A 460 2.08 -2.48 -14.45
CA GLU A 460 1.35 -1.34 -13.93
C GLU A 460 0.26 -0.83 -14.87
N LEU A 461 0.10 -1.38 -16.08
CA LEU A 461 -1.01 -1.02 -16.97
C LEU A 461 -2.35 -1.00 -16.21
N TYR A 462 -3.22 -0.04 -16.51
CA TYR A 462 -4.50 0.11 -15.80
C TYR A 462 -5.30 -1.21 -15.78
N SER A 463 -5.42 -1.85 -16.95
CA SER A 463 -5.90 -3.21 -17.12
C SER A 463 -4.73 -4.09 -17.59
N PRO A 464 -4.59 -5.34 -17.13
CA PRO A 464 -3.54 -6.25 -17.59
C PRO A 464 -3.52 -6.39 -19.12
N LEU A 465 -2.35 -6.71 -19.66
CA LEU A 465 -2.18 -6.88 -21.12
C LEU A 465 -3.12 -7.94 -21.68
N ILE A 466 -3.34 -9.03 -20.92
CA ILE A 466 -4.45 -9.95 -21.16
C ILE A 466 -5.61 -9.50 -20.26
N PRO A 467 -6.73 -9.02 -20.83
CA PRO A 467 -7.88 -8.57 -20.06
C PRO A 467 -8.43 -9.65 -19.11
N TYR A 468 -9.01 -9.24 -17.99
CA TYR A 468 -9.51 -10.14 -16.94
C TYR A 468 -10.54 -11.14 -17.48
N GLU A 469 -11.32 -10.75 -18.48
CA GLU A 469 -12.36 -11.56 -19.12
C GLU A 469 -11.78 -12.80 -19.83
N LEU A 470 -10.52 -12.73 -20.26
CA LEU A 470 -9.84 -13.82 -20.95
C LEU A 470 -8.93 -14.63 -20.04
N TYR A 471 -8.71 -14.21 -18.78
CA TYR A 471 -7.80 -14.85 -17.84
C TYR A 471 -8.09 -16.35 -17.68
N GLU A 472 -9.31 -16.70 -17.28
CA GLU A 472 -9.71 -18.12 -17.09
C GLU A 472 -9.62 -18.94 -18.37
N HIS A 473 -9.85 -18.32 -19.53
CA HIS A 473 -9.71 -18.97 -20.84
C HIS A 473 -8.24 -19.31 -21.10
N CYS A 474 -7.32 -18.37 -20.85
CA CYS A 474 -5.87 -18.60 -20.97
C CYS A 474 -5.41 -19.76 -20.08
N LEU A 475 -5.87 -19.80 -18.82
CA LEU A 475 -5.48 -20.85 -17.87
C LEU A 475 -5.99 -22.23 -18.30
N ARG A 476 -7.23 -22.33 -18.77
CA ARG A 476 -7.82 -23.59 -19.26
C ARG A 476 -7.09 -24.16 -20.47
N HIS A 477 -6.58 -23.32 -21.36
CA HIS A 477 -5.95 -23.72 -22.62
C HIS A 477 -4.43 -23.53 -22.64
N CYS A 478 -3.79 -23.36 -21.48
CA CYS A 478 -2.36 -23.06 -21.36
C CYS A 478 -1.42 -24.11 -21.96
N GLU A 479 -1.87 -25.36 -22.09
CA GLU A 479 -1.12 -26.49 -22.67
C GLU A 479 -1.44 -26.75 -24.15
N SER A 480 -2.46 -26.12 -24.71
CA SER A 480 -2.88 -26.33 -26.11
C SER A 480 -2.34 -25.21 -27.00
N PRO A 481 -1.33 -25.46 -27.86
CA PRO A 481 -0.76 -24.42 -28.71
C PRO A 481 -1.77 -23.77 -29.65
N GLU A 482 -2.64 -24.58 -30.26
CA GLU A 482 -3.68 -24.11 -31.17
C GLU A 482 -4.64 -23.15 -30.46
N GLN A 483 -5.14 -23.54 -29.29
CA GLN A 483 -6.12 -22.70 -28.58
C GLN A 483 -5.48 -21.51 -27.87
N ALA A 484 -4.28 -21.65 -27.32
CA ALA A 484 -3.54 -20.52 -26.74
C ALA A 484 -3.26 -19.44 -27.80
N THR A 485 -2.82 -19.83 -29.00
CA THR A 485 -2.58 -18.88 -30.09
C THR A 485 -3.88 -18.30 -30.66
N ASN A 486 -4.95 -19.08 -30.74
CA ASN A 486 -6.28 -18.60 -31.17
C ASN A 486 -6.81 -17.48 -30.27
N ILE A 487 -6.64 -17.58 -28.94
CA ILE A 487 -7.00 -16.50 -28.00
C ILE A 487 -6.30 -15.18 -28.40
N VAL A 488 -4.99 -15.25 -28.66
CA VAL A 488 -4.21 -14.06 -29.02
C VAL A 488 -4.61 -13.51 -30.38
N LEU A 489 -4.81 -14.37 -31.37
CA LEU A 489 -5.03 -13.97 -32.75
C LEU A 489 -6.45 -13.46 -33.00
N ASN A 490 -7.45 -14.04 -32.34
CA ASN A 490 -8.85 -13.84 -32.71
C ASN A 490 -9.73 -13.28 -31.58
N GLN A 491 -9.30 -13.34 -30.31
CA GLN A 491 -10.13 -12.91 -29.18
C GLN A 491 -9.61 -11.64 -28.49
N LEU A 492 -8.31 -11.37 -28.53
CA LEU A 492 -7.76 -10.16 -27.91
C LEU A 492 -8.19 -8.88 -28.65
N PRO A 493 -8.50 -7.79 -27.93
CA PRO A 493 -8.65 -6.47 -28.52
C PRO A 493 -7.41 -6.10 -29.35
N LEU A 494 -7.60 -5.36 -30.44
CA LEU A 494 -6.55 -5.11 -31.43
C LEU A 494 -5.26 -4.59 -30.80
N ILE A 495 -5.33 -3.58 -29.92
CA ILE A 495 -4.14 -3.00 -29.30
C ILE A 495 -3.44 -3.99 -28.35
N ASN A 496 -4.19 -4.78 -27.58
CA ASN A 496 -3.64 -5.83 -26.73
C ASN A 496 -2.97 -6.92 -27.56
N LYS A 497 -3.59 -7.35 -28.67
CA LYS A 497 -3.02 -8.31 -29.62
C LYS A 497 -1.70 -7.80 -30.21
N LEU A 498 -1.64 -6.55 -30.65
CA LEU A 498 -0.43 -5.95 -31.22
C LEU A 498 0.67 -5.84 -30.16
N SER A 499 0.35 -5.32 -28.99
CA SER A 499 1.30 -5.17 -27.87
C SER A 499 1.82 -6.52 -27.38
N LEU A 500 0.96 -7.52 -27.18
CA LEU A 500 1.37 -8.87 -26.80
C LEU A 500 2.15 -9.56 -27.90
N GLY A 501 1.73 -9.44 -29.17
CA GLY A 501 2.45 -9.99 -30.31
C GLY A 501 3.88 -9.46 -30.40
N TYR A 502 4.07 -8.15 -30.22
CA TYR A 502 5.40 -7.53 -30.19
C TYR A 502 6.23 -8.05 -29.01
N LEU A 503 5.64 -8.13 -27.81
CA LEU A 503 6.33 -8.66 -26.63
C LEU A 503 6.76 -10.11 -26.85
N ILE A 504 5.87 -10.99 -27.33
CA ILE A 504 6.21 -12.39 -27.59
C ILE A 504 7.30 -12.50 -28.67
N ARG A 505 7.25 -11.68 -29.73
CA ARG A 505 8.31 -11.63 -30.75
C ARG A 505 9.64 -11.23 -30.14
N PHE A 506 9.64 -10.23 -29.27
CA PHE A 506 10.83 -9.78 -28.54
C PHE A 506 11.39 -10.90 -27.65
N LEU A 507 10.54 -11.59 -26.88
CA LEU A 507 10.96 -12.73 -26.05
C LEU A 507 11.48 -13.92 -26.86
N GLN A 508 10.90 -14.18 -28.04
CA GLN A 508 11.39 -15.21 -28.97
C GLN A 508 12.83 -14.95 -29.43
N VAL A 509 13.27 -13.68 -29.52
CA VAL A 509 14.67 -13.36 -29.79
C VAL A 509 15.56 -13.86 -28.65
N PHE A 510 15.20 -13.65 -27.39
CA PHE A 510 15.98 -14.12 -26.23
C PHE A 510 15.95 -15.65 -26.08
N ALA A 511 14.80 -16.27 -26.37
CA ALA A 511 14.62 -17.73 -26.32
C ALA A 511 15.35 -18.49 -27.44
N ALA A 512 15.82 -17.81 -28.48
CA ALA A 512 16.60 -18.44 -29.54
C ALA A 512 17.88 -19.07 -28.98
N GLN A 513 18.16 -20.33 -29.34
CA GLN A 513 19.24 -21.13 -28.75
C GLN A 513 20.59 -20.41 -28.70
N LYS A 514 20.97 -19.69 -29.77
CA LYS A 514 22.21 -18.91 -29.85
C LYS A 514 22.34 -17.83 -28.74
N ASN A 515 21.22 -17.26 -28.32
CA ASN A 515 21.16 -16.21 -27.31
C ASN A 515 21.05 -16.83 -25.91
N VAL A 516 20.28 -17.91 -25.74
CA VAL A 516 20.16 -18.66 -24.47
C VAL A 516 21.53 -19.13 -23.95
N LEU A 517 22.46 -19.50 -24.84
CA LEU A 517 23.83 -19.88 -24.44
C LEU A 517 24.54 -18.80 -23.62
N LYS A 518 24.22 -17.53 -23.90
CA LYS A 518 24.79 -16.34 -23.24
C LYS A 518 23.89 -15.83 -22.13
N THR A 519 22.62 -15.56 -22.42
CA THR A 519 21.68 -14.96 -21.48
C THR A 519 21.23 -15.94 -20.38
N LYS A 520 21.29 -17.25 -20.62
CA LYS A 520 20.71 -18.30 -19.76
C LYS A 520 19.18 -18.18 -19.58
N MET A 521 18.51 -17.38 -20.40
CA MET A 521 17.08 -17.13 -20.32
C MET A 521 16.34 -17.88 -21.44
N ASP A 522 16.06 -19.16 -21.18
CA ASP A 522 15.22 -20.00 -22.04
C ASP A 522 13.72 -19.63 -21.90
N GLU A 523 12.85 -20.30 -22.65
CA GLU A 523 11.41 -20.04 -22.58
C GLU A 523 10.79 -20.28 -21.19
N ASN A 524 11.38 -21.15 -20.37
CA ASN A 524 10.88 -21.44 -19.02
C ASN A 524 11.20 -20.29 -18.07
N ASN A 525 12.45 -19.82 -18.13
CA ASN A 525 12.93 -18.70 -17.32
C ASN A 525 12.23 -17.40 -17.74
N LEU A 526 12.05 -17.18 -19.04
CA LEU A 526 11.32 -16.02 -19.57
C LEU A 526 9.84 -16.06 -19.16
N SER A 527 9.16 -17.21 -19.27
CA SER A 527 7.75 -17.28 -18.88
C SER A 527 7.56 -17.06 -17.38
N MET A 528 8.47 -17.57 -16.54
CA MET A 528 8.45 -17.35 -15.09
C MET A 528 8.50 -15.85 -14.74
N VAL A 529 9.41 -15.10 -15.36
CA VAL A 529 9.58 -13.68 -15.02
C VAL A 529 8.55 -12.77 -15.69
N TRP A 530 7.98 -13.15 -16.83
CA TRP A 530 7.06 -12.31 -17.60
C TRP A 530 5.58 -12.49 -17.29
N SER A 531 5.16 -13.70 -16.91
CA SER A 531 3.75 -14.00 -16.59
C SER A 531 3.10 -13.02 -15.61
N PRO A 532 3.70 -12.67 -14.46
CA PRO A 532 3.08 -11.74 -13.50
C PRO A 532 2.99 -10.29 -14.00
N ASN A 533 3.60 -9.96 -15.14
CA ASN A 533 3.50 -8.63 -15.76
C ASN A 533 2.46 -8.60 -16.89
N ILE A 534 2.00 -9.76 -17.37
CA ILE A 534 1.07 -9.89 -18.51
C ILE A 534 -0.33 -10.28 -18.04
N LEU A 535 -0.41 -11.21 -17.10
CA LEU A 535 -1.62 -11.75 -16.51
C LEU A 535 -1.76 -11.25 -15.07
N ARG A 536 -3.00 -11.02 -14.63
CA ARG A 536 -3.32 -10.73 -13.23
C ARG A 536 -4.57 -11.50 -12.87
N SER A 537 -4.51 -12.25 -11.77
CA SER A 537 -5.68 -12.95 -11.25
C SER A 537 -6.79 -11.94 -10.92
N PRO A 538 -8.02 -12.13 -11.41
CA PRO A 538 -9.15 -11.27 -11.03
C PRO A 538 -9.42 -11.41 -9.53
N ILE A 539 -9.78 -10.30 -8.88
CA ILE A 539 -10.17 -10.31 -7.47
C ILE A 539 -11.46 -11.13 -7.37
N MET A 540 -11.40 -12.35 -6.83
CA MET A 540 -12.60 -13.09 -6.48
C MET A 540 -13.28 -12.36 -5.33
N THR A 541 -14.39 -11.68 -5.60
CA THR A 541 -15.33 -11.18 -4.59
C THR A 541 -16.09 -12.38 -4.03
N THR A 542 -15.41 -13.29 -3.35
CA THR A 542 -16.09 -14.33 -2.58
C THR A 542 -16.47 -13.74 -1.22
N SER A 543 -17.78 -13.71 -0.98
CA SER A 543 -18.38 -13.63 0.35
C SER A 543 -17.53 -14.41 1.36
N ALA A 544 -17.33 -13.83 2.55
CA ALA A 544 -16.32 -14.12 3.57
C ALA A 544 -16.30 -15.55 4.19
N THR A 545 -16.61 -16.60 3.46
CA THR A 545 -16.75 -17.98 3.95
C THR A 545 -15.78 -18.99 3.31
N ALA A 546 -14.95 -18.62 2.34
CA ALA A 546 -13.96 -19.54 1.78
C ALA A 546 -12.74 -19.68 2.70
N SER A 547 -12.54 -20.90 3.22
CA SER A 547 -11.43 -21.29 4.09
C SER A 547 -10.07 -20.98 3.45
N SER A 548 -9.19 -20.31 4.21
CA SER A 548 -7.88 -19.80 3.76
C SER A 548 -6.86 -20.86 3.29
N ILE A 549 -7.22 -22.15 3.31
CA ILE A 549 -6.38 -23.28 2.90
C ILE A 549 -6.66 -23.70 1.44
N THR A 550 -7.88 -23.51 0.93
CA THR A 550 -8.22 -23.82 -0.47
C THR A 550 -7.76 -22.73 -1.44
N THR A 551 -7.68 -21.48 -0.97
CA THR A 551 -7.27 -20.31 -1.77
C THR A 551 -5.78 -20.37 -2.14
N SER A 552 -4.89 -20.82 -1.24
CA SER A 552 -3.45 -20.88 -1.51
C SER A 552 -3.08 -21.94 -2.57
N THR A 553 -3.66 -23.13 -2.51
CA THR A 553 -3.43 -24.18 -3.52
C THR A 553 -3.90 -23.75 -4.90
N SER A 554 -5.06 -23.09 -4.99
CA SER A 554 -5.56 -22.54 -6.26
C SER A 554 -4.67 -21.42 -6.83
N LEU A 555 -4.07 -20.59 -5.97
CA LEU A 555 -3.16 -19.52 -6.40
C LEU A 555 -1.86 -20.09 -7.00
N PHE A 556 -1.24 -21.08 -6.35
CA PHE A 556 -0.02 -21.71 -6.91
C PHE A 556 -0.29 -22.44 -8.22
N GLU A 557 -1.44 -23.11 -8.33
CA GLU A 557 -1.85 -23.77 -9.57
C GLU A 557 -2.08 -22.76 -10.69
N ASN A 558 -2.73 -21.63 -10.40
CA ASN A 558 -2.94 -20.56 -11.36
C ASN A 558 -1.63 -19.94 -11.82
N THR A 559 -0.70 -19.63 -10.90
CA THR A 559 0.64 -19.13 -11.27
C THR A 559 1.37 -20.10 -12.20
N ARG A 560 1.29 -21.41 -11.95
CA ARG A 560 1.87 -22.42 -12.85
C ARG A 560 1.23 -22.38 -14.24
N LYS A 561 -0.11 -22.27 -14.31
CA LYS A 561 -0.84 -22.21 -15.59
C LYS A 561 -0.57 -20.92 -16.35
N GLU A 562 -0.43 -19.79 -15.67
CA GLU A 562 0.00 -18.51 -16.27
C GLU A 562 1.37 -18.66 -16.95
N MET A 563 2.35 -19.20 -16.21
CA MET A 563 3.70 -19.49 -16.72
C MET A 563 3.67 -20.41 -17.93
N LEU A 564 2.80 -21.41 -17.92
CA LEU A 564 2.66 -22.36 -19.00
C LEU A 564 2.03 -21.72 -20.23
N PHE A 565 1.00 -20.88 -20.05
CA PHE A 565 0.37 -20.15 -21.14
C PHE A 565 1.38 -19.24 -21.85
N ILE A 566 2.15 -18.44 -21.11
CA ILE A 566 3.18 -17.57 -21.71
C ILE A 566 4.28 -18.39 -22.38
N LYS A 567 4.72 -19.51 -21.79
CA LYS A 567 5.68 -20.42 -22.41
C LYS A 567 5.16 -20.97 -23.75
N THR A 568 3.90 -21.40 -23.79
CA THR A 568 3.23 -21.91 -25.00
C THR A 568 3.21 -20.83 -26.09
N LEU A 569 2.91 -19.58 -25.73
CA LEU A 569 2.97 -18.46 -26.68
C LEU A 569 4.38 -18.21 -27.21
N ILE A 570 5.40 -18.19 -26.33
CA ILE A 570 6.81 -18.02 -26.76
C ILE A 570 7.20 -19.11 -27.78
N LYS A 571 6.79 -20.36 -27.55
CA LYS A 571 7.14 -21.47 -28.46
C LYS A 571 6.36 -21.48 -29.78
N HIS A 572 5.09 -21.13 -29.75
CA HIS A 572 4.17 -21.50 -30.83
C HIS A 572 3.45 -20.33 -31.50
N LEU A 573 3.43 -19.14 -30.90
CA LEU A 573 2.77 -18.00 -31.52
C LEU A 573 3.58 -17.52 -32.73
N ASN A 574 2.96 -17.58 -33.91
CA ASN A 574 3.50 -16.96 -35.10
C ASN A 574 3.33 -15.43 -35.00
N THR A 575 4.45 -14.73 -34.85
CA THR A 575 4.49 -13.27 -34.66
C THR A 575 4.77 -12.49 -35.96
N SER A 576 4.59 -13.12 -37.13
CA SER A 576 4.76 -12.47 -38.45
C SER A 576 3.82 -11.30 -38.67
N PHE A 577 2.62 -11.31 -38.06
CA PHE A 577 1.66 -10.21 -38.15
C PHE A 577 2.15 -8.89 -37.52
N ILE A 578 3.23 -8.91 -36.75
CA ILE A 578 3.89 -7.72 -36.19
C ILE A 578 4.93 -7.15 -37.16
N GLN A 579 5.36 -7.91 -38.17
CA GLN A 579 6.34 -7.44 -39.14
C GLN A 579 5.76 -6.28 -39.96
N GLY A 580 6.47 -5.15 -40.01
CA GLY A 580 6.00 -3.91 -40.65
C GLY A 580 5.07 -3.05 -39.78
N ILE A 581 4.80 -3.45 -38.55
CA ILE A 581 4.14 -2.60 -37.53
C ILE A 581 5.18 -1.91 -36.62
N ILE A 582 6.38 -2.50 -36.53
CA ILE A 582 7.54 -1.99 -35.79
C ILE A 582 8.12 -0.77 -36.49
#